data_AF-A0A953WYI2-F1
#
_entry.id   AF-A0A953WYI2-F1
#
_cell.length_a   1.000
_cell.length_b   1.000
_cell.length_c   1.000
_cell.angle_alpha   90.00
_cell.angle_beta   90.00
_cell.angle_gamma   90.00
#
_symmetry.space_group_name_H-M   'P 1'
#
loop_
_entity.id
_entity.type
_entity.pdbx_description
1 polymer ?
#
loop_
_entity_poly.entity_id
_entity_poly.type
_entity_poly.pdbx_seq_one_letter_code
_entity_poly.pdbx_strand_id
1 'polypeptide(L)'
;MGEAPEFFDEMEGFGGGVRAPYAGYSGWLKDMSRKDLLKKSNDAHEFFRRTGITFNVYGQAEADERLIPFDLIPRIIAAQEWAQLVRGIEQRVKAINAFLHDIYHRQEIIRAGRVPERLIRENEAFQPKMIGFDPPGGIYTHIVGVDLVRTGANEFFVLEDNARTPSGVSYMLENRETMLKMFPELFSHIRVEPVQQYPTMLRRSLERSAPPGCDGRPTVAVLTPGIHNSAYFEHAFLADQMGVELVEGHDLRVSNGRIAMRTTRGFEPVDVIYRRIDDDFLDPLNFRPDSMLGVAGILDIYRSGGITIANAPGTGIADDKAIYSFMPEIVEFYTGEKPLLPNVETWRCADPESL
;
A
#
# COMPACT_ATOMS: atom_id res chain seq x y z
N MET A 1 34.43 -24.79 -10.97
CA MET A 1 33.92 -23.40 -11.03
C MET A 1 32.50 -23.53 -11.56
N GLY A 2 31.49 -23.39 -10.71
CA GLY A 2 30.10 -23.40 -11.19
C GLY A 2 29.89 -22.17 -12.06
N GLU A 3 29.18 -22.33 -13.17
CA GLU A 3 28.71 -21.18 -13.96
C GLU A 3 27.99 -20.21 -13.01
N ALA A 4 28.32 -18.93 -13.13
CA ALA A 4 27.61 -17.91 -12.37
C ALA A 4 26.12 -18.00 -12.74
N PRO A 5 25.20 -17.94 -11.76
CA PRO A 5 23.78 -17.99 -12.06
C PRO A 5 23.41 -16.90 -13.06
N GLU A 6 22.68 -17.30 -14.10
CA GLU A 6 22.20 -16.38 -15.12
C GLU A 6 20.96 -15.66 -14.59
N PHE A 7 21.04 -14.34 -14.44
CA PHE A 7 19.93 -13.51 -13.96
C PHE A 7 19.25 -12.80 -15.12
N PHE A 8 17.92 -12.67 -15.04
CA PHE A 8 17.17 -11.91 -16.01
C PHE A 8 17.41 -10.40 -15.84
N ASP A 9 18.03 -9.77 -16.82
CA ASP A 9 18.16 -8.31 -16.89
C ASP A 9 16.94 -7.68 -17.58
N GLU A 10 16.46 -6.55 -17.07
CA GLU A 10 15.26 -5.92 -17.62
C GLU A 10 15.46 -5.32 -19.01
N MET A 11 16.67 -4.84 -19.30
CA MET A 11 17.03 -4.27 -20.59
C MET A 11 17.52 -5.34 -21.57
N GLU A 12 18.32 -6.31 -21.15
CA GLU A 12 19.01 -7.29 -22.02
C GLU A 12 18.45 -8.71 -21.95
N GLY A 13 17.55 -9.00 -21.02
CA GLY A 13 17.04 -10.35 -20.76
C GLY A 13 18.15 -11.28 -20.27
N PHE A 14 18.28 -12.46 -20.88
CA PHE A 14 19.36 -13.42 -20.64
C PHE A 14 20.52 -13.21 -21.65
N GLY A 15 20.95 -11.98 -21.88
CA GLY A 15 22.09 -11.66 -22.75
C GLY A 15 21.83 -11.66 -24.27
N GLY A 16 20.55 -11.64 -24.70
CA GLY A 16 20.15 -11.70 -26.11
C GLY A 16 20.14 -10.36 -26.86
N GLY A 17 20.62 -9.29 -26.22
CA GLY A 17 20.52 -7.91 -26.70
C GLY A 17 19.31 -7.16 -26.14
N VAL A 18 19.18 -5.88 -26.51
CA VAL A 18 18.18 -4.98 -25.91
C VAL A 18 16.75 -5.45 -26.23
N ARG A 19 15.97 -5.68 -25.17
CA ARG A 19 14.55 -6.05 -25.24
C ARG A 19 13.71 -4.91 -25.83
N ALA A 20 12.65 -5.28 -26.54
CA ALA A 20 11.77 -4.34 -27.22
C ALA A 20 11.22 -3.20 -26.33
N PRO A 21 10.80 -3.43 -25.06
CA PRO A 21 10.33 -2.34 -24.19
C PRO A 21 11.40 -1.29 -23.89
N TYR A 22 12.67 -1.69 -23.88
CA TYR A 22 13.82 -0.81 -23.62
C TYR A 22 14.43 -0.21 -24.88
N ALA A 23 14.02 -0.60 -26.09
CA ALA A 23 14.69 -0.17 -27.34
C ALA A 23 14.74 1.37 -27.48
N GLY A 24 13.62 2.05 -27.22
CA GLY A 24 13.56 3.52 -27.27
C GLY A 24 14.44 4.19 -26.20
N TYR A 25 14.44 3.63 -24.99
CA TYR A 25 15.28 4.11 -23.89
C TYR A 25 16.78 3.91 -24.18
N SER A 26 17.16 2.72 -24.65
CA SER A 26 18.54 2.37 -24.97
C SER A 26 19.10 3.25 -26.10
N GLY A 27 18.30 3.56 -27.11
CA GLY A 27 18.67 4.51 -28.16
C GLY A 27 18.97 5.90 -27.58
N TRP A 28 18.04 6.44 -26.81
CA TRP A 28 18.20 7.74 -26.15
C TRP A 28 19.41 7.77 -25.19
N LEU A 29 19.63 6.71 -24.42
CA LEU A 29 20.75 6.61 -23.47
C LEU A 29 22.11 6.62 -24.19
N LYS A 30 22.22 5.99 -25.37
CA LYS A 30 23.44 5.98 -26.18
C LYS A 30 23.79 7.35 -26.74
N ASP A 31 22.78 8.18 -27.00
CA ASP A 31 22.96 9.54 -27.52
C ASP A 31 23.36 10.53 -26.40
N MET A 32 23.23 10.15 -25.13
CA MET A 32 23.63 10.98 -24.00
C MET A 32 25.12 10.87 -23.68
N SER A 33 25.77 12.02 -23.47
CA SER A 33 27.12 12.02 -22.95
C SER A 33 27.14 11.68 -21.45
N ARG A 34 28.18 10.98 -20.99
CA ARG A 34 28.39 10.68 -19.55
C ARG A 34 28.39 11.95 -18.69
N LYS A 35 28.90 13.07 -19.23
CA LYS A 35 28.93 14.36 -18.53
C LYS A 35 27.52 14.90 -18.29
N ASP A 36 26.63 14.77 -19.28
CA ASP A 36 25.26 15.24 -19.17
C ASP A 36 24.44 14.35 -18.23
N LEU A 37 24.66 13.03 -18.25
CA LEU A 37 24.04 12.11 -17.29
C LEU A 37 24.44 12.42 -15.84
N LEU A 38 25.73 12.63 -15.58
CA LEU A 38 26.21 13.01 -14.24
C LEU A 38 25.64 14.35 -13.78
N LYS A 39 25.54 15.32 -14.70
CA LYS A 39 24.92 16.61 -14.40
C LYS A 39 23.44 16.42 -14.01
N LYS A 40 22.66 15.69 -14.82
CA LYS A 40 21.24 15.43 -14.51
C LYS A 40 21.04 14.61 -13.23
N SER A 41 21.97 13.71 -12.90
CA SER A 41 21.95 12.98 -11.63
C SER A 41 22.13 13.92 -10.44
N ASN A 42 23.08 14.86 -10.53
CA ASN A 42 23.27 15.88 -9.50
C ASN A 42 22.05 16.82 -9.39
N ASP A 43 21.51 17.27 -10.53
CA ASP A 43 20.31 18.12 -10.56
C ASP A 43 19.10 17.41 -9.94
N ALA A 44 18.94 16.10 -10.19
CA ALA A 44 17.91 15.27 -9.55
C ALA A 44 18.14 15.18 -8.03
N HIS A 45 19.35 14.88 -7.57
CA HIS A 45 19.66 14.83 -6.13
C HIS A 45 19.39 16.17 -5.43
N GLU A 46 19.75 17.30 -6.03
CA GLU A 46 19.43 18.62 -5.49
C GLU A 46 17.92 18.88 -5.48
N PHE A 47 17.19 18.41 -6.49
CA PHE A 47 15.74 18.53 -6.53
C PHE A 47 15.08 17.74 -5.39
N PHE A 48 15.43 16.46 -5.21
CA PHE A 48 14.96 15.62 -4.11
C PHE A 48 15.25 16.25 -2.74
N ARG A 49 16.44 16.83 -2.57
CA ARG A 49 16.82 17.54 -1.33
C ARG A 49 15.92 18.75 -1.07
N ARG A 50 15.55 19.49 -2.13
CA ARG A 50 14.71 20.70 -2.00
C ARG A 50 13.23 20.38 -1.81
N THR A 51 12.73 19.27 -2.34
CA THR A 51 11.34 18.84 -2.17
C THR A 51 11.09 18.15 -0.84
N GLY A 52 12.15 17.83 -0.07
CA GLY A 52 12.02 17.27 1.28
C GLY A 52 11.57 15.81 1.28
N ILE A 53 11.83 15.08 0.19
CA ILE A 53 11.56 13.64 0.11
C ILE A 53 12.62 12.92 0.94
N THR A 54 12.35 12.77 2.23
CA THR A 54 13.25 12.14 3.18
C THR A 54 12.63 10.85 3.71
N PHE A 55 13.46 9.91 4.14
CA PHE A 55 13.02 8.72 4.86
C PHE A 55 13.79 8.60 6.17
N ASN A 56 13.07 8.51 7.29
CA ASN A 56 13.68 8.18 8.57
C ASN A 56 13.78 6.65 8.69
N VAL A 57 15.00 6.13 8.70
CA VAL A 57 15.26 4.71 8.99
C VAL A 57 15.15 4.50 10.50
N TYR A 58 14.27 3.59 10.93
CA TYR A 58 14.13 3.23 12.34
C TYR A 58 15.45 2.71 12.93
N GLY A 59 15.83 3.20 14.12
CA GLY A 59 16.82 2.54 14.98
C GLY A 59 18.19 3.19 15.16
N GLN A 60 18.45 4.39 14.62
CA GLN A 60 19.66 5.16 14.96
C GLN A 60 19.29 6.48 15.66
N ALA A 61 19.86 6.70 16.85
CA ALA A 61 19.64 7.88 17.69
C ALA A 61 20.14 9.20 17.06
N GLU A 62 20.81 9.10 15.91
CA GLU A 62 21.20 10.19 15.00
C GLU A 62 20.62 9.91 13.61
N ALA A 63 19.29 9.93 13.48
CA ALA A 63 18.66 9.86 12.16
C ALA A 63 18.73 11.26 11.51
N ASP A 64 19.90 11.62 10.99
CA ASP A 64 19.96 12.63 9.93
C ASP A 64 19.04 12.18 8.80
N GLU A 65 18.12 13.03 8.37
CA GLU A 65 17.24 12.78 7.23
C GLU A 65 18.08 12.31 6.02
N ARG A 66 17.99 11.02 5.67
CA ARG A 66 18.70 10.48 4.51
C ARG A 66 17.78 10.54 3.30
N LEU A 67 18.30 11.12 2.22
CA LEU A 67 17.66 11.07 0.91
C LEU A 67 17.72 9.64 0.40
N ILE A 68 16.60 9.13 -0.10
CA ILE A 68 16.59 7.86 -0.83
C ILE A 68 17.41 8.06 -2.11
N PRO A 69 18.40 7.18 -2.40
CA PRO A 69 19.12 7.24 -3.66
C PRO A 69 18.17 7.15 -4.85
N PHE A 70 18.33 8.02 -5.83
CA PHE A 70 17.51 8.06 -7.02
C PHE A 70 18.32 7.61 -8.24
N ASP A 71 17.84 6.57 -8.93
CA ASP A 71 18.43 6.09 -10.18
C ASP A 71 17.68 6.68 -11.38
N LEU A 72 18.43 7.11 -12.40
CA LEU A 72 17.89 7.72 -13.62
C LEU A 72 17.44 6.66 -14.65
N ILE A 73 17.79 5.40 -14.44
CA ILE A 73 17.41 4.27 -15.31
C ILE A 73 16.03 3.76 -14.86
N PRO A 74 14.96 3.99 -15.64
CA PRO A 74 13.63 3.58 -15.26
C PRO A 74 13.48 2.06 -15.35
N ARG A 75 12.61 1.52 -14.48
CA ARG A 75 12.04 0.18 -14.63
C ARG A 75 10.88 0.23 -15.63
N ILE A 76 11.10 -0.22 -16.87
CA ILE A 76 10.09 -0.20 -17.93
C ILE A 76 9.36 -1.54 -17.96
N ILE A 77 8.04 -1.51 -17.76
CA ILE A 77 7.15 -2.66 -17.88
C ILE A 77 6.29 -2.48 -19.12
N ALA A 78 6.24 -3.48 -20.00
CA ALA A 78 5.45 -3.40 -21.22
C ALA A 78 3.95 -3.46 -20.92
N ALA A 79 3.12 -2.88 -21.78
CA ALA A 79 1.66 -2.84 -21.58
C ALA A 79 1.03 -4.24 -21.41
N GLN A 80 1.55 -5.25 -22.12
CA GLN A 80 1.06 -6.64 -22.01
C GLN A 80 1.47 -7.28 -20.67
N GLU A 81 2.69 -7.01 -20.20
CA GLU A 81 3.18 -7.47 -18.90
C GLU A 81 2.36 -6.81 -17.78
N TRP A 82 2.13 -5.51 -17.87
CA TRP A 82 1.31 -4.75 -16.93
C TRP A 82 -0.14 -5.25 -16.90
N ALA A 83 -0.75 -5.52 -18.05
CA ALA A 83 -2.11 -6.05 -18.11
C ALA A 83 -2.25 -7.44 -17.45
N GLN A 84 -1.20 -8.27 -17.49
CA GLN A 84 -1.17 -9.54 -16.77
C GLN A 84 -1.04 -9.31 -15.25
N LEU A 85 -0.13 -8.43 -14.84
CA LEU A 85 0.04 -8.05 -13.43
C LEU A 85 -1.25 -7.50 -12.83
N VAL A 86 -1.93 -6.56 -13.50
CA VAL A 86 -3.19 -5.97 -13.04
C VAL A 86 -4.23 -7.05 -12.77
N ARG A 87 -4.46 -7.98 -13.70
CA ARG A 87 -5.45 -9.06 -13.51
C ARG A 87 -5.11 -9.94 -12.31
N GLY A 88 -3.84 -10.27 -12.13
CA GLY A 88 -3.40 -11.11 -11.00
C GLY A 88 -3.47 -10.39 -9.65
N ILE A 89 -3.09 -9.12 -9.61
CA ILE A 89 -3.22 -8.27 -8.40
C ILE A 89 -4.70 -8.12 -8.03
N GLU A 90 -5.57 -7.83 -9.01
CA GLU A 90 -7.01 -7.71 -8.75
C GLU A 90 -7.63 -9.01 -8.23
N GLN A 91 -7.26 -10.17 -8.79
CA GLN A 91 -7.70 -11.47 -8.32
C GLN A 91 -7.28 -11.68 -6.86
N ARG A 92 -6.00 -11.43 -6.56
CA ARG A 92 -5.43 -11.60 -5.22
C ARG A 92 -6.07 -10.68 -4.18
N VAL A 93 -6.23 -9.39 -4.49
CA VAL A 93 -6.84 -8.41 -3.57
C VAL A 93 -8.31 -8.73 -3.30
N LYS A 94 -9.07 -9.20 -4.30
CA LYS A 94 -10.44 -9.68 -4.10
C LYS A 94 -10.49 -10.88 -3.14
N ALA A 95 -9.56 -11.83 -3.30
CA ALA A 95 -9.46 -12.97 -2.39
C ALA A 95 -9.06 -12.56 -0.97
N ILE A 96 -8.12 -11.61 -0.81
CA ILE A 96 -7.74 -11.06 0.50
C ILE A 96 -8.95 -10.43 1.21
N ASN A 97 -9.73 -9.61 0.51
CA ASN A 97 -10.90 -8.99 1.11
C ASN A 97 -11.98 -10.02 1.47
N ALA A 98 -12.20 -11.05 0.64
CA ALA A 98 -13.13 -12.14 0.92
C ALA A 98 -12.66 -13.02 2.09
N PHE A 99 -11.34 -13.29 2.19
CA PHE A 99 -10.72 -13.98 3.30
C PHE A 99 -10.95 -13.23 4.61
N LEU A 100 -10.69 -11.92 4.64
CA LEU A 100 -10.93 -11.08 5.81
C LEU A 100 -12.41 -11.12 6.24
N HIS A 101 -13.33 -11.02 5.27
CA HIS A 101 -14.76 -11.16 5.57
C HIS A 101 -15.06 -12.52 6.22
N ASP A 102 -14.61 -13.63 5.61
CA ASP A 102 -14.89 -14.96 6.14
C ASP A 102 -14.30 -15.19 7.53
N ILE A 103 -13.06 -14.78 7.76
CA ILE A 103 -12.34 -14.95 9.04
C ILE A 103 -13.05 -14.26 10.20
N TYR A 104 -13.65 -13.10 9.95
CA TYR A 104 -14.46 -12.38 10.95
C TYR A 104 -15.92 -12.81 10.99
N HIS A 105 -16.37 -13.72 10.13
CA HIS A 105 -17.75 -14.19 10.07
C HIS A 105 -17.87 -15.71 10.23
N ARG A 106 -18.03 -16.43 9.12
CA ARG A 106 -18.41 -17.85 9.13
C ARG A 106 -17.21 -18.79 9.18
N GLN A 107 -16.02 -18.31 8.85
CA GLN A 107 -14.77 -19.07 8.84
C GLN A 107 -14.89 -20.36 8.01
N GLU A 108 -15.58 -20.28 6.87
CA GLU A 108 -15.77 -21.39 5.94
C GLU A 108 -14.44 -21.96 5.42
N ILE A 109 -13.41 -21.13 5.20
CA ILE A 109 -12.08 -21.62 4.78
C ILE A 109 -11.40 -22.49 5.85
N ILE A 110 -11.65 -22.19 7.13
CA ILE A 110 -11.15 -22.98 8.26
C ILE A 110 -11.96 -24.26 8.38
N ARG A 111 -13.30 -24.18 8.29
CA ARG A 111 -14.20 -25.34 8.33
C ARG A 111 -13.94 -26.33 7.19
N ALA A 112 -13.55 -25.82 6.03
CA ALA A 112 -13.13 -26.61 4.88
C ALA A 112 -11.73 -27.23 5.04
N GLY A 113 -11.01 -26.95 6.13
CA GLY A 113 -9.68 -27.47 6.41
C GLY A 113 -8.56 -26.90 5.53
N ARG A 114 -8.79 -25.77 4.85
CA ARG A 114 -7.81 -25.16 3.93
C ARG A 114 -6.78 -24.31 4.67
N VAL A 115 -7.20 -23.60 5.71
CA VAL A 115 -6.32 -22.82 6.59
C VAL A 115 -6.47 -23.34 8.03
N PRO A 116 -5.38 -23.72 8.72
CA PRO A 116 -5.45 -24.18 10.11
C PRO A 116 -5.96 -23.09 11.06
N GLU A 117 -6.93 -23.44 11.92
CA GLU A 117 -7.53 -22.52 12.91
C GLU A 117 -6.48 -21.81 13.79
N ARG A 118 -5.43 -22.54 14.18
CA ARG A 118 -4.34 -22.00 15.03
C ARG A 118 -3.68 -20.77 14.43
N LEU A 119 -3.59 -20.67 13.08
CA LEU A 119 -2.98 -19.51 12.41
C LEU A 119 -3.83 -18.24 12.52
N ILE A 120 -5.08 -18.37 12.91
CA ILE A 120 -6.00 -17.25 13.12
C ILE A 120 -6.13 -16.96 14.61
N ARG A 121 -6.44 -17.98 15.41
CA ARG A 121 -6.71 -17.85 16.85
C ARG A 121 -5.50 -17.35 17.64
N GLU A 122 -4.29 -17.73 17.25
CA GLU A 122 -3.05 -17.40 17.95
C GLU A 122 -2.33 -16.20 17.31
N ASN A 123 -2.92 -15.59 16.28
CA ASN A 123 -2.30 -14.47 15.58
C ASN A 123 -2.62 -13.14 16.28
N GLU A 124 -1.57 -12.38 16.61
CA GLU A 124 -1.69 -11.09 17.28
C GLU A 124 -2.43 -10.04 16.44
N ALA A 125 -2.41 -10.18 15.11
CA ALA A 125 -3.11 -9.28 14.20
C ALA A 125 -4.62 -9.62 14.04
N PHE A 126 -5.09 -10.76 14.53
CA PHE A 126 -6.51 -11.07 14.56
C PHE A 126 -7.21 -10.16 15.57
N GLN A 127 -8.27 -9.48 15.14
CA GLN A 127 -9.01 -8.55 15.98
C GLN A 127 -10.39 -9.11 16.34
N PRO A 128 -10.59 -9.71 17.54
CA PRO A 128 -11.90 -10.22 17.96
C PRO A 128 -13.01 -9.17 17.91
N LYS A 129 -12.63 -7.89 18.01
CA LYS A 129 -13.54 -6.74 17.91
C LYS A 129 -14.20 -6.61 16.53
N MET A 130 -13.65 -7.24 15.50
CA MET A 130 -14.19 -7.21 14.14
C MET A 130 -15.12 -8.40 13.85
N ILE A 131 -15.28 -9.35 14.77
CA ILE A 131 -16.16 -10.51 14.57
C ILE A 131 -17.61 -10.08 14.38
N GLY A 132 -18.24 -10.56 13.31
CA GLY A 132 -19.63 -10.29 12.95
C GLY A 132 -19.89 -8.85 12.49
N PHE A 133 -18.84 -8.07 12.22
CA PHE A 133 -18.96 -6.70 11.75
C PHE A 133 -18.72 -6.62 10.24
N ASP A 134 -19.67 -6.02 9.53
CA ASP A 134 -19.57 -5.70 8.11
C ASP A 134 -19.10 -4.24 7.92
N PRO A 135 -17.87 -4.00 7.41
CA PRO A 135 -17.42 -2.67 7.03
C PRO A 135 -18.34 -2.02 5.99
N PRO A 136 -18.45 -0.68 5.95
CA PRO A 136 -19.11 0.03 4.86
C PRO A 136 -18.61 -0.45 3.49
N GLY A 137 -19.54 -0.86 2.63
CA GLY A 137 -19.23 -1.43 1.31
C GLY A 137 -18.68 -2.86 1.30
N GLY A 138 -18.55 -3.51 2.45
CA GLY A 138 -17.94 -4.84 2.58
C GLY A 138 -16.43 -4.83 2.30
N ILE A 139 -15.77 -3.67 2.44
CA ILE A 139 -14.35 -3.48 2.11
C ILE A 139 -13.54 -3.36 3.41
N TYR A 140 -12.65 -4.33 3.63
CA TYR A 140 -11.65 -4.26 4.70
C TYR A 140 -10.39 -3.53 4.21
N THR A 141 -9.86 -3.96 3.07
CA THR A 141 -8.61 -3.46 2.49
C THR A 141 -8.89 -2.49 1.35
N HIS A 142 -8.96 -1.20 1.67
CA HIS A 142 -9.19 -0.14 0.69
C HIS A 142 -7.95 0.11 -0.17
N ILE A 143 -6.76 -0.06 0.42
CA ILE A 143 -5.46 0.01 -0.23
C ILE A 143 -4.65 -1.23 0.16
N VAL A 144 -4.06 -1.92 -0.83
CA VAL A 144 -3.16 -3.05 -0.61
C VAL A 144 -1.88 -2.80 -1.40
N GLY A 145 -0.73 -2.94 -0.76
CA GLY A 145 0.56 -3.06 -1.46
C GLY A 145 0.85 -4.51 -1.78
N VAL A 146 1.31 -4.82 -3.00
CA VAL A 146 1.72 -6.17 -3.40
C VAL A 146 3.16 -6.10 -3.89
N ASP A 147 4.07 -6.72 -3.15
CA ASP A 147 5.49 -6.71 -3.46
C ASP A 147 5.79 -7.82 -4.47
N LEU A 148 6.36 -7.44 -5.60
CA LEU A 148 6.60 -8.32 -6.74
C LEU A 148 8.08 -8.42 -7.06
N VAL A 149 8.52 -9.64 -7.36
CA VAL A 149 9.83 -9.92 -7.98
C VAL A 149 9.65 -10.55 -9.34
N ARG A 150 10.67 -10.44 -10.18
CA ARG A 150 10.66 -10.96 -11.55
C ARG A 150 11.89 -11.83 -11.77
N THR A 151 11.69 -13.04 -12.29
CA THR A 151 12.79 -13.99 -12.60
C THR A 151 12.98 -14.19 -14.11
N GLY A 152 12.04 -13.71 -14.91
CA GLY A 152 12.04 -13.91 -16.36
C GLY A 152 11.09 -12.95 -17.08
N ALA A 153 11.05 -13.03 -18.40
CA ALA A 153 10.30 -12.07 -19.22
C ALA A 153 8.78 -12.02 -18.91
N ASN A 154 8.15 -13.10 -18.45
CA ASN A 154 6.75 -13.07 -18.00
C ASN A 154 6.57 -13.77 -16.66
N GLU A 155 7.64 -13.86 -15.86
CA GLU A 155 7.66 -14.60 -14.61
C GLU A 155 7.74 -13.63 -13.45
N PHE A 156 6.58 -13.33 -12.86
CA PHE A 156 6.44 -12.48 -11.70
C PHE A 156 5.94 -13.29 -10.53
N PHE A 157 6.48 -13.02 -9.34
CA PHE A 157 6.10 -13.68 -8.10
C PHE A 157 5.77 -12.65 -7.04
N VAL A 158 4.73 -12.92 -6.26
CA VAL A 158 4.44 -12.14 -5.05
C VAL A 158 5.42 -12.56 -3.96
N LEU A 159 6.06 -11.59 -3.31
CA LEU A 159 6.86 -11.80 -2.10
C LEU A 159 6.06 -11.54 -0.84
N GLU A 160 5.21 -10.52 -0.86
CA GLU A 160 4.51 -10.01 0.31
C GLU A 160 3.27 -9.23 -0.10
N ASP A 161 2.26 -9.29 0.76
CA ASP A 161 1.07 -8.44 0.72
C ASP A 161 1.16 -7.46 1.88
N ASN A 162 0.69 -6.22 1.69
CA ASN A 162 0.70 -5.18 2.70
C ASN A 162 -0.73 -4.66 2.86
N ALA A 163 -1.46 -5.18 3.85
CA ALA A 163 -2.90 -4.97 4.03
C ALA A 163 -3.24 -4.03 5.21
N ARG A 164 -2.26 -3.63 6.01
CA ARG A 164 -2.41 -2.66 7.11
C ARG A 164 -2.45 -1.20 6.59
N THR A 165 -1.32 -0.53 6.61
CA THR A 165 -1.14 0.90 6.29
C THR A 165 -0.05 1.06 5.22
N PRO A 166 -0.23 0.48 4.02
CA PRO A 166 0.81 0.45 2.99
C PRO A 166 1.25 1.87 2.59
N SER A 167 2.56 2.03 2.39
CA SER A 167 3.21 3.26 1.95
C SER A 167 3.99 3.05 0.65
N GLY A 168 4.44 4.13 0.01
CA GLY A 168 5.28 4.07 -1.19
C GLY A 168 4.82 5.00 -2.32
N VAL A 169 3.57 5.46 -2.25
CA VAL A 169 2.91 6.17 -3.35
C VAL A 169 3.50 7.56 -3.58
N SER A 170 3.87 8.28 -2.51
CA SER A 170 4.51 9.60 -2.67
C SER A 170 5.81 9.47 -3.47
N TYR A 171 6.62 8.45 -3.19
CA TYR A 171 7.84 8.17 -3.95
C TYR A 171 7.54 7.83 -5.40
N MET A 172 6.51 7.02 -5.69
CA MET A 172 6.10 6.73 -7.08
C MET A 172 5.76 8.03 -7.85
N LEU A 173 5.00 8.93 -7.24
CA LEU A 173 4.57 10.19 -7.85
C LEU A 173 5.77 11.13 -8.05
N GLU A 174 6.59 11.33 -7.02
CA GLU A 174 7.76 12.21 -7.07
C GLU A 174 8.84 11.70 -8.01
N ASN A 175 9.05 10.37 -8.09
CA ASN A 175 9.97 9.77 -9.06
C ASN A 175 9.52 10.09 -10.50
N ARG A 176 8.21 10.02 -10.77
CA ARG A 176 7.67 10.34 -12.09
C ARG A 176 7.84 11.82 -12.42
N GLU A 177 7.48 12.72 -11.51
CA GLU A 177 7.63 14.16 -11.70
C GLU A 177 9.09 14.57 -11.89
N THR A 178 10.00 13.96 -11.13
CA THR A 178 11.44 14.21 -11.28
C THR A 178 11.93 13.74 -12.65
N MET A 179 11.57 12.55 -13.10
CA MET A 179 11.94 12.07 -14.45
C MET A 179 11.39 12.99 -15.55
N LEU A 180 10.13 13.43 -15.45
CA LEU A 180 9.50 14.34 -16.43
C LEU A 180 10.23 15.68 -16.50
N LYS A 181 10.67 16.21 -15.35
CA LYS A 181 11.40 17.47 -15.27
C LYS A 181 12.83 17.35 -15.77
N MET A 182 13.52 16.26 -15.45
CA MET A 182 14.92 16.05 -15.83
C MET A 182 15.05 15.64 -17.30
N PHE A 183 14.11 14.85 -17.83
CA PHE A 183 14.18 14.26 -19.16
C PHE A 183 12.88 14.40 -19.97
N PRO A 184 12.33 15.63 -20.14
CA PRO A 184 11.08 15.81 -20.87
C PRO A 184 11.14 15.26 -22.30
N GLU A 185 12.31 15.29 -22.93
CA GLU A 185 12.57 14.70 -24.24
C GLU A 185 12.40 13.18 -24.25
N LEU A 186 12.70 12.48 -23.16
CA LEU A 186 12.56 11.01 -23.11
C LEU A 186 11.09 10.60 -23.21
N PHE A 187 10.18 11.36 -22.61
CA PHE A 187 8.74 11.09 -22.61
C PHE A 187 8.05 11.43 -23.94
N SER A 188 8.71 12.14 -24.86
CA SER A 188 8.22 12.28 -26.23
C SER A 188 8.58 11.06 -27.10
N HIS A 189 9.62 10.31 -26.74
CA HIS A 189 10.07 9.10 -27.43
C HIS A 189 9.41 7.83 -26.90
N ILE A 190 9.11 7.80 -25.60
CA ILE A 190 8.52 6.64 -24.91
C ILE A 190 7.13 7.01 -24.38
N ARG A 191 6.12 6.27 -24.80
CA ARG A 191 4.74 6.45 -24.30
C ARG A 191 4.61 5.80 -22.94
N VAL A 192 4.71 6.61 -21.89
CA VAL A 192 4.56 6.17 -20.49
C VAL A 192 3.16 6.53 -19.99
N GLU A 193 2.48 5.58 -19.34
CA GLU A 193 1.18 5.82 -18.73
C GLU A 193 1.30 6.77 -17.51
N PRO A 194 0.48 7.83 -17.41
CA PRO A 194 0.56 8.78 -16.31
C PRO A 194 0.10 8.17 -14.98
N VAL A 195 0.72 8.59 -13.88
CA VAL A 195 0.40 8.11 -12.51
C VAL A 195 -0.15 9.22 -11.61
N GLN A 196 -0.11 10.47 -12.06
CA GLN A 196 -0.47 11.68 -11.30
C GLN A 196 -1.93 11.70 -10.85
N GLN A 197 -2.79 10.89 -11.47
CA GLN A 197 -4.21 10.79 -11.11
C GLN A 197 -4.47 9.99 -9.84
N TYR A 198 -3.45 9.29 -9.29
CA TYR A 198 -3.62 8.42 -8.12
C TYR A 198 -4.31 9.12 -6.93
N PRO A 199 -3.90 10.32 -6.45
CA PRO A 199 -4.54 10.94 -5.29
C PRO A 199 -6.03 11.24 -5.55
N THR A 200 -6.37 11.69 -6.76
CA THR A 200 -7.77 11.93 -7.14
C THR A 200 -8.59 10.64 -7.17
N MET A 201 -8.00 9.54 -7.66
CA MET A 201 -8.63 8.21 -7.65
C MET A 201 -8.81 7.69 -6.23
N LEU A 202 -7.79 7.83 -5.37
CA LEU A 202 -7.82 7.44 -3.96
C LEU A 202 -8.94 8.18 -3.22
N ARG A 203 -8.98 9.51 -3.34
CA ARG A 203 -10.06 10.33 -2.76
C ARG A 203 -11.43 9.84 -3.19
N ARG A 204 -11.63 9.58 -4.49
CA ARG A 204 -12.91 9.08 -5.03
C ARG A 204 -13.28 7.72 -4.45
N SER A 205 -12.32 6.81 -4.30
CA SER A 205 -12.54 5.49 -3.69
C SER A 205 -12.89 5.59 -2.20
N LEU A 206 -12.23 6.49 -1.46
CA LEU A 206 -12.55 6.78 -0.07
C LEU A 206 -13.96 7.39 0.07
N GLU A 207 -14.30 8.40 -0.73
CA GLU A 207 -15.64 9.03 -0.75
C GLU A 207 -16.74 8.00 -1.07
N ARG A 208 -16.47 7.00 -1.94
CA ARG A 208 -17.41 5.91 -2.24
C ARG A 208 -17.62 4.93 -1.07
N SER A 209 -16.75 4.96 -0.08
CA SER A 209 -16.83 4.13 1.12
C SER A 209 -17.52 4.87 2.27
N ALA A 210 -18.29 5.92 1.97
CA ALA A 210 -19.01 6.69 2.98
C ALA A 210 -19.92 5.79 3.84
N PRO A 211 -19.97 6.02 5.16
CA PRO A 211 -20.75 5.20 6.07
C PRO A 211 -22.24 5.50 5.94
N PRO A 212 -23.14 4.60 6.40
CA PRO A 212 -24.59 4.81 6.33
C PRO A 212 -25.07 6.10 7.00
N GLY A 213 -24.39 6.58 8.04
CA GLY A 213 -24.70 7.82 8.72
C GLY A 213 -24.23 9.09 8.02
N CYS A 214 -23.67 9.01 6.80
CA CYS A 214 -23.23 10.16 6.00
C CYS A 214 -24.41 10.85 5.32
N ASP A 215 -24.66 12.11 5.69
CA ASP A 215 -25.67 12.94 5.05
C ASP A 215 -25.02 13.85 4.00
N GLY A 216 -25.19 13.53 2.72
CA GLY A 216 -24.76 14.38 1.61
C GLY A 216 -23.36 14.05 1.09
N ARG A 217 -22.51 15.08 0.90
CA ARG A 217 -21.17 14.90 0.32
C ARG A 217 -20.20 14.44 1.43
N PRO A 218 -19.52 13.29 1.28
CA PRO A 218 -18.64 12.78 2.33
C PRO A 218 -17.43 13.68 2.58
N THR A 219 -17.12 13.92 3.85
CA THR A 219 -15.87 14.54 4.30
C THR A 219 -14.84 13.44 4.57
N VAL A 220 -13.71 13.52 3.86
CA VAL A 220 -12.56 12.61 4.03
C VAL A 220 -11.45 13.34 4.79
N ALA A 221 -10.74 12.64 5.68
CA ALA A 221 -9.54 13.13 6.34
C ALA A 221 -8.45 12.05 6.43
N VAL A 222 -7.18 12.46 6.49
CA VAL A 222 -6.03 11.57 6.74
C VAL A 222 -5.64 11.67 8.21
N LEU A 223 -5.78 10.58 8.96
CA LEU A 223 -5.37 10.51 10.36
C LEU A 223 -3.90 10.08 10.45
N THR A 224 -3.05 10.97 10.95
CA THR A 224 -1.60 10.77 11.08
C THR A 224 -1.16 10.66 12.54
N PRO A 225 -0.11 9.87 12.85
CA PRO A 225 0.52 9.86 14.18
C PRO A 225 1.40 11.10 14.46
N GLY A 226 1.52 12.01 13.49
CA GLY A 226 2.27 13.26 13.62
C GLY A 226 3.71 13.20 13.10
N ILE A 227 4.42 14.33 13.25
CA ILE A 227 5.73 14.62 12.62
C ILE A 227 6.86 13.65 12.97
N HIS A 228 6.73 12.91 14.07
CA HIS A 228 7.76 11.98 14.53
C HIS A 228 7.70 10.61 13.85
N ASN A 229 6.71 10.37 12.98
CA ASN A 229 6.61 9.15 12.19
C ASN A 229 7.41 9.26 10.89
N SER A 230 8.12 8.19 10.51
CA SER A 230 8.98 8.17 9.33
C SER A 230 8.25 8.41 8.00
N ALA A 231 6.95 8.11 7.93
CA ALA A 231 6.12 8.29 6.75
C ALA A 231 5.27 9.57 6.80
N TYR A 232 5.49 10.47 7.78
CA TYR A 232 4.71 11.71 7.93
C TYR A 232 4.68 12.56 6.66
N PHE A 233 5.81 12.66 5.95
CA PHE A 233 5.88 13.34 4.65
C PHE A 233 4.84 12.79 3.67
N GLU A 234 4.74 11.46 3.54
CA GLU A 234 3.77 10.84 2.65
C GLU A 234 2.32 11.13 3.09
N HIS A 235 2.05 11.14 4.41
CA HIS A 235 0.71 11.42 4.92
C HIS A 235 0.27 12.83 4.55
N ALA A 236 1.15 13.82 4.79
CA ALA A 236 0.91 15.22 4.47
C ALA A 236 0.81 15.44 2.95
N PHE A 237 1.71 14.83 2.18
CA PHE A 237 1.71 14.89 0.73
C PHE A 237 0.39 14.34 0.15
N LEU A 238 -0.06 13.17 0.59
CA LEU A 238 -1.31 12.59 0.10
C LEU A 238 -2.53 13.40 0.53
N ALA A 239 -2.55 13.94 1.75
CA ALA A 239 -3.64 14.81 2.21
C ALA A 239 -3.75 16.07 1.33
N ASP A 240 -2.63 16.74 1.08
CA ASP A 240 -2.54 17.92 0.21
C ASP A 240 -2.97 17.60 -1.24
N GLN A 241 -2.42 16.54 -1.84
CA GLN A 241 -2.73 16.16 -3.22
C GLN A 241 -4.18 15.67 -3.41
N MET A 242 -4.78 15.09 -2.37
CA MET A 242 -6.21 14.76 -2.37
C MET A 242 -7.08 16.01 -2.12
N GLY A 243 -6.54 17.08 -1.55
CA GLY A 243 -7.30 18.24 -1.08
C GLY A 243 -8.24 17.85 0.06
N VAL A 244 -7.71 17.15 1.06
CA VAL A 244 -8.40 16.72 2.29
C VAL A 244 -7.57 17.11 3.51
N GLU A 245 -8.21 17.14 4.68
CA GLU A 245 -7.55 17.56 5.92
C GLU A 245 -6.58 16.49 6.43
N LEU A 246 -5.39 16.93 6.87
CA LEU A 246 -4.45 16.13 7.63
C LEU A 246 -4.72 16.39 9.12
N VAL A 247 -5.07 15.35 9.88
CA VAL A 247 -5.50 15.48 11.28
C VAL A 247 -4.74 14.54 12.19
N GLU A 248 -4.50 14.96 13.42
CA GLU A 248 -4.05 14.10 14.51
C GLU A 248 -5.22 13.73 15.43
N GLY A 249 -5.03 12.72 16.31
CA GLY A 249 -6.10 12.25 17.20
C GLY A 249 -6.75 13.35 18.05
N HIS A 250 -5.98 14.36 18.48
CA HIS A 250 -6.45 15.46 19.32
C HIS A 250 -7.30 16.51 18.58
N ASP A 251 -7.28 16.51 17.24
CA ASP A 251 -8.13 17.34 16.39
C ASP A 251 -9.54 16.76 16.27
N LEU A 252 -9.69 15.47 16.55
CA LEU A 252 -10.92 14.71 16.39
C LEU A 252 -11.58 14.43 17.74
N ARG A 253 -12.91 14.32 17.73
CA ARG A 253 -13.67 13.82 18.88
C ARG A 253 -14.97 13.17 18.45
N VAL A 254 -15.54 12.35 19.33
CA VAL A 254 -16.93 11.91 19.20
C VAL A 254 -17.86 13.08 19.53
N SER A 255 -18.80 13.38 18.64
CA SER A 255 -19.83 14.40 18.83
C SER A 255 -21.11 13.97 18.12
N ASN A 256 -22.23 13.91 18.84
CA ASN A 256 -23.54 13.54 18.29
C ASN A 256 -23.55 12.21 17.49
N GLY A 257 -22.87 11.18 17.99
CA GLY A 257 -22.81 9.86 17.33
C GLY A 257 -21.93 9.83 16.07
N ARG A 258 -21.11 10.86 15.86
CA ARG A 258 -20.23 11.03 14.70
C ARG A 258 -18.81 11.38 15.16
N ILE A 259 -17.82 11.11 14.32
CA ILE A 259 -16.49 11.72 14.50
C ILE A 259 -16.53 13.13 13.91
N ALA A 260 -16.05 14.11 14.65
CA ALA A 260 -15.99 15.49 14.22
C ALA A 260 -14.60 16.09 14.44
N MET A 261 -14.14 16.82 13.45
CA MET A 261 -12.87 17.54 13.43
C MET A 261 -13.06 18.97 13.92
N ARG A 262 -12.08 19.46 14.69
CA ARG A 262 -12.05 20.84 15.18
C ARG A 262 -11.73 21.80 14.03
N THR A 263 -12.59 22.80 13.82
CA THR A 263 -12.34 23.92 12.91
C THR A 263 -12.44 25.24 13.68
N THR A 264 -12.09 26.35 13.03
CA THR A 264 -12.27 27.71 13.58
C THR A 264 -13.74 28.08 13.79
N ARG A 265 -14.67 27.44 13.09
CA ARG A 265 -16.13 27.69 13.16
C ARG A 265 -16.88 26.71 14.07
N GLY A 266 -16.18 25.73 14.63
CA GLY A 266 -16.77 24.68 15.46
C GLY A 266 -16.33 23.30 14.98
N PHE A 267 -17.02 22.26 15.45
CA PHE A 267 -16.72 20.90 15.07
C PHE A 267 -17.51 20.49 13.82
N GLU A 268 -16.82 20.00 12.80
CA GLU A 268 -17.43 19.55 11.54
C GLU A 268 -17.29 18.02 11.42
N PRO A 269 -18.35 17.30 11.00
CA PRO A 269 -18.30 15.85 10.90
C PRO A 269 -17.32 15.37 9.82
N VAL A 270 -16.60 14.29 10.14
CA VAL A 270 -15.79 13.50 9.21
C VAL A 270 -16.53 12.19 8.95
N ASP A 271 -16.58 11.77 7.68
CA ASP A 271 -17.29 10.56 7.23
C ASP A 271 -16.33 9.41 6.98
N VAL A 272 -15.14 9.69 6.45
CA VAL A 272 -14.15 8.66 6.11
C VAL A 272 -12.78 9.10 6.62
N ILE A 273 -12.16 8.26 7.43
CA ILE A 273 -10.79 8.44 7.89
C ILE A 273 -9.90 7.46 7.13
N TYR A 274 -8.99 8.00 6.32
CA TYR A 274 -7.83 7.26 5.84
C TYR A 274 -6.78 7.25 6.95
N ARG A 275 -6.74 6.15 7.71
CA ARG A 275 -5.83 6.04 8.86
C ARG A 275 -4.42 5.69 8.40
N ARG A 276 -3.45 6.35 9.02
CA ARG A 276 -2.01 6.06 8.91
C ARG A 276 -1.41 5.69 10.27
N ILE A 277 -2.25 5.14 11.14
CA ILE A 277 -1.91 4.64 12.47
C ILE A 277 -2.32 3.17 12.58
N ASP A 278 -1.55 2.38 13.32
CA ASP A 278 -1.83 0.97 13.57
C ASP A 278 -3.05 0.79 14.49
N ASP A 279 -3.67 -0.39 14.44
CA ASP A 279 -4.92 -0.73 15.14
C ASP A 279 -4.81 -0.45 16.64
N ASP A 280 -3.71 -0.88 17.25
CA ASP A 280 -3.41 -0.76 18.67
C ASP A 280 -3.50 0.67 19.19
N PHE A 281 -3.20 1.66 18.34
CA PHE A 281 -3.15 3.06 18.70
C PHE A 281 -4.42 3.82 18.31
N LEU A 282 -5.36 3.21 17.59
CA LEU A 282 -6.51 3.85 16.95
C LEU A 282 -7.57 4.35 17.94
N ASP A 283 -7.81 3.60 19.02
CA ASP A 283 -8.86 3.91 20.00
C ASP A 283 -8.42 3.50 21.41
N PRO A 284 -8.09 4.43 22.31
CA PRO A 284 -7.66 4.09 23.67
C PRO A 284 -8.75 3.45 24.54
N LEU A 285 -10.03 3.53 24.15
CA LEU A 285 -11.10 2.83 24.88
C LEU A 285 -11.20 1.35 24.51
N ASN A 286 -10.72 0.98 23.32
CA ASN A 286 -10.84 -0.36 22.78
C ASN A 286 -9.48 -1.07 22.61
N PHE A 287 -8.37 -0.35 22.49
CA PHE A 287 -7.04 -0.91 22.27
C PHE A 287 -6.08 -0.48 23.38
N ARG A 288 -4.94 0.15 23.06
CA ARG A 288 -3.96 0.59 24.04
C ARG A 288 -4.47 1.82 24.81
N PRO A 289 -4.73 1.72 26.12
CA PRO A 289 -5.34 2.80 26.90
C PRO A 289 -4.42 4.00 27.10
N ASP A 290 -3.12 3.82 26.93
CA ASP A 290 -2.09 4.86 26.98
C ASP A 290 -1.83 5.51 25.60
N SER A 291 -2.52 5.08 24.54
CA SER A 291 -2.40 5.70 23.22
C SER A 291 -2.90 7.14 23.23
N MET A 292 -2.06 8.04 22.72
CA MET A 292 -2.37 9.45 22.49
C MET A 292 -2.57 9.77 21.00
N LEU A 293 -2.46 8.78 20.11
CA LEU A 293 -2.47 8.97 18.65
C LEU A 293 -3.87 8.85 18.05
N GLY A 294 -4.71 8.01 18.64
CA GLY A 294 -6.05 7.68 18.17
C GLY A 294 -7.14 8.62 18.68
N VAL A 295 -8.38 8.18 18.51
CA VAL A 295 -9.58 8.92 18.91
C VAL A 295 -10.43 8.03 19.81
N ALA A 296 -10.63 8.46 21.06
CA ALA A 296 -11.42 7.69 22.03
C ALA A 296 -12.85 7.43 21.52
N GLY A 297 -13.24 6.16 21.44
CA GLY A 297 -14.57 5.71 21.02
C GLY A 297 -14.79 5.63 19.51
N ILE A 298 -13.76 5.85 18.68
CA ILE A 298 -13.90 5.79 17.21
C ILE A 298 -14.34 4.41 16.72
N LEU A 299 -13.94 3.33 17.40
CA LEU A 299 -14.36 1.99 17.00
C LEU A 299 -15.86 1.78 17.20
N ASP A 300 -16.44 2.36 18.25
CA ASP A 300 -17.88 2.28 18.53
C ASP A 300 -18.68 3.10 17.51
N ILE A 301 -18.15 4.25 17.09
CA ILE A 301 -18.73 5.04 15.99
C ILE A 301 -18.61 4.32 14.65
N TYR A 302 -17.52 3.59 14.42
CA TYR A 302 -17.35 2.77 13.22
C TYR A 302 -18.39 1.66 13.17
N ARG A 303 -18.59 0.96 14.29
CA ARG A 303 -19.59 -0.10 14.43
C ARG A 303 -21.03 0.37 14.31
N SER A 304 -21.32 1.59 14.77
CA SER A 304 -22.66 2.19 14.63
C SER A 304 -22.93 2.79 13.24
N GLY A 305 -21.94 2.74 12.33
CA GLY A 305 -22.07 3.27 10.97
C GLY A 305 -21.98 4.80 10.90
N GLY A 306 -21.32 5.44 11.86
CA GLY A 306 -21.10 6.90 11.91
C GLY A 306 -19.77 7.38 11.33
N ILE A 307 -18.86 6.48 10.98
CA ILE A 307 -17.58 6.75 10.31
C ILE A 307 -17.20 5.54 9.45
N THR A 308 -16.36 5.71 8.44
CA THR A 308 -15.61 4.63 7.78
C THR A 308 -14.12 4.77 8.09
N ILE A 309 -13.46 3.66 8.43
CA ILE A 309 -12.01 3.61 8.66
C ILE A 309 -11.36 2.83 7.52
N ALA A 310 -10.44 3.47 6.81
CA ALA A 310 -9.72 2.91 5.68
C ALA A 310 -8.22 2.86 5.98
N ASN A 311 -7.54 1.71 5.94
CA ASN A 311 -8.10 0.36 5.92
C ASN A 311 -8.81 0.02 7.24
N ALA A 312 -9.71 -0.96 7.22
CA ALA A 312 -10.41 -1.42 8.42
C ALA A 312 -9.41 -1.96 9.47
N PRO A 313 -9.74 -1.92 10.77
CA PRO A 313 -8.99 -2.68 11.77
C PRO A 313 -9.04 -4.18 11.48
N GLY A 314 -8.00 -4.92 11.89
CA GLY A 314 -7.91 -6.37 11.76
C GLY A 314 -7.47 -6.89 10.40
N THR A 315 -7.04 -6.02 9.48
CA THR A 315 -6.54 -6.45 8.16
C THR A 315 -5.18 -7.13 8.22
N GLY A 316 -4.41 -6.93 9.31
CA GLY A 316 -3.07 -7.49 9.47
C GLY A 316 -3.00 -9.02 9.53
N ILE A 317 -4.14 -9.71 9.70
CA ILE A 317 -4.18 -11.18 9.57
C ILE A 317 -3.94 -11.63 8.13
N ALA A 318 -4.30 -10.81 7.13
CA ALA A 318 -4.14 -11.17 5.72
C ALA A 318 -2.72 -10.96 5.18
N ASP A 319 -1.90 -10.14 5.84
CA ASP A 319 -0.49 -9.93 5.51
C ASP A 319 0.50 -10.66 6.45
N ASP A 320 -0.02 -11.52 7.33
CA ASP A 320 0.82 -12.36 8.18
C ASP A 320 1.68 -13.33 7.35
N LYS A 321 2.95 -13.50 7.75
CA LYS A 321 3.92 -14.32 7.02
C LYS A 321 3.53 -15.80 6.96
N ALA A 322 2.88 -16.33 8.00
CA ALA A 322 2.40 -17.71 7.98
C ALA A 322 1.19 -17.84 7.04
N ILE A 323 0.26 -16.88 7.08
CA ILE A 323 -0.91 -16.84 6.19
C ILE A 323 -0.51 -16.69 4.72
N TYR A 324 0.53 -15.89 4.42
CA TYR A 324 1.05 -15.72 3.06
C TYR A 324 1.34 -17.08 2.39
N SER A 325 1.87 -18.06 3.12
CA SER A 325 2.14 -19.39 2.57
C SER A 325 0.89 -20.18 2.15
N PHE A 326 -0.30 -19.78 2.59
CA PHE A 326 -1.60 -20.35 2.21
C PHE A 326 -2.35 -19.47 1.18
N MET A 327 -1.74 -18.39 0.71
CA MET A 327 -2.42 -17.46 -0.20
C MET A 327 -2.86 -18.11 -1.53
N PRO A 328 -2.11 -19.05 -2.12
CA PRO A 328 -2.60 -19.79 -3.29
C PRO A 328 -3.93 -20.49 -3.04
N GLU A 329 -4.06 -21.18 -1.90
CA GLU A 329 -5.27 -21.89 -1.47
C GLU A 329 -6.40 -20.91 -1.13
N ILE A 330 -6.08 -19.76 -0.52
CA ILE A 330 -7.04 -18.68 -0.25
C ILE A 330 -7.60 -18.13 -1.55
N VAL A 331 -6.75 -17.80 -2.52
CA VAL A 331 -7.18 -17.32 -3.83
C VAL A 331 -8.08 -18.33 -4.52
N GLU A 332 -7.68 -19.60 -4.57
CA GLU A 332 -8.48 -20.66 -5.19
C GLU A 332 -9.83 -20.84 -4.49
N PHE A 333 -9.87 -20.79 -3.16
CA PHE A 333 -11.10 -20.97 -2.39
C PHE A 333 -12.13 -19.86 -2.66
N TYR A 334 -11.71 -18.59 -2.72
CA TYR A 334 -12.65 -17.46 -2.87
C TYR A 334 -12.92 -17.05 -4.31
N THR A 335 -12.02 -17.33 -5.24
CA THR A 335 -12.20 -16.98 -6.65
C THR A 335 -12.66 -18.16 -7.50
N GLY A 336 -12.46 -19.40 -7.03
CA GLY A 336 -12.68 -20.61 -7.83
C GLY A 336 -11.65 -20.82 -8.93
N GLU A 337 -10.59 -20.01 -8.96
CA GLU A 337 -9.56 -20.00 -9.99
C GLU A 337 -8.17 -20.16 -9.37
N LYS A 338 -7.24 -20.76 -10.11
CA LYS A 338 -5.84 -20.79 -9.68
C LYS A 338 -5.25 -19.37 -9.64
N PRO A 339 -4.30 -19.09 -8.74
CA PRO A 339 -3.61 -17.81 -8.70
C PRO A 339 -2.94 -17.50 -10.03
N LEU A 340 -3.23 -16.32 -10.59
CA LEU A 340 -2.55 -15.81 -11.79
C LEU A 340 -1.12 -15.33 -11.48
N LEU A 341 -0.87 -14.92 -10.24
CA LEU A 341 0.46 -14.58 -9.75
C LEU A 341 0.89 -15.61 -8.69
N PRO A 342 1.94 -16.39 -8.96
CA PRO A 342 2.47 -17.33 -7.98
C PRO A 342 3.12 -16.59 -6.79
N ASN A 343 3.11 -17.25 -5.63
CA ASN A 343 3.96 -16.87 -4.51
C ASN A 343 5.39 -17.36 -4.74
N VAL A 344 6.36 -16.69 -4.13
CA VAL A 344 7.67 -17.30 -3.88
C VAL A 344 7.51 -18.47 -2.90
N GLU A 345 8.13 -19.60 -3.23
CA GLU A 345 8.14 -20.79 -2.36
C GLU A 345 8.66 -20.42 -0.97
N THR A 346 7.85 -20.73 0.05
CA THR A 346 8.12 -20.35 1.44
C THR A 346 7.87 -21.55 2.34
N TRP A 347 8.95 -22.04 2.94
CA TRP A 347 8.96 -23.22 3.80
C TRP A 347 8.34 -22.91 5.16
N ARG A 348 7.35 -23.69 5.58
CA ARG A 348 6.64 -23.52 6.85
C ARG A 348 7.40 -24.25 7.95
N CYS A 349 8.32 -23.58 8.63
CA CYS A 349 9.18 -24.22 9.65
C CYS A 349 8.43 -24.88 10.83
N ALA A 350 7.15 -24.57 11.03
CA ALA A 350 6.30 -25.21 12.04
C ALA A 350 5.69 -26.55 11.58
N ASP A 351 5.86 -26.91 10.30
CA ASP A 351 5.36 -28.14 9.69
C ASP A 351 6.54 -29.01 9.25
N PRO A 352 6.79 -30.15 9.91
CA PRO A 352 7.88 -31.06 9.55
C PRO A 352 7.82 -31.60 8.13
N GLU A 353 6.63 -31.65 7.49
CA GLU A 353 6.49 -32.10 6.10
C GLU A 353 6.82 -31.00 5.09
N SER A 354 6.93 -29.75 5.56
CA SER A 354 7.26 -28.56 4.78
C SER A 354 8.70 -28.10 4.99
N LEU A 355 9.61 -29.01 5.40
CA LEU A 355 11.06 -28.82 5.57
C LEU A 355 11.80 -29.86 4.73
#